data_AF-A0A397LHP2-F1
#
_entry.id   AF-A0A397LHP2-F1
#
_cell.length_a   1.000
_cell.length_b   1.000
_cell.length_c   1.000
_cell.angle_alpha   90.00
_cell.angle_beta   90.00
_cell.angle_gamma   90.00
#
_symmetry.space_group_name_H-M   'P 1'
#
loop_
_entity.id
_entity.type
_entity.pdbx_description
1 polymer ?
#
loop_
_entity_poly.entity_id
_entity_poly.type
_entity_poly.pdbx_seq_one_letter_code
_entity_poly.pdbx_strand_id
1 'polypeptide(L)'
;MKSKNIFIHIPKTGGTTINCAMNNSQWQTKPDFNYRHIIYETKKSNSKDIFLPENHSKYLEFKIFMLLRNPIDRLISEYYFIKDRPEFMSLIRPVPRSLKEYIKNKQTNNYMIGFLVGKRMYDKSYVNNDDYELVINAIEKLNIHVGLFEEFEKSLLYFGTQTKIKWPKNIPIKRITLSRPRFDDVSDEIKELIIKHNSLDFKLYNYCKTRFDNQTLALNKTSNFNFVGNKYDYVLKYTERFVLLEIALKNKLFIQKHHAFFNSLNLHLHNELRFRKGEDYVFIWNKYLVASIDNAFNDTPLSNLLNQIELTNTDPLKDTEEICKVFNEININTNAIKYTYNSKLIFDPNIIDIKSEFKKQKTKKSDNSFSIFKLFQKK
;
A
#
# COMPACT_ATOMS: atom_id res chain seq x y z
N MET A 1 -27.68 -16.21 16.26
CA MET A 1 -27.72 -14.87 16.87
C MET A 1 -27.07 -13.89 15.91
N LYS A 2 -27.71 -12.74 15.62
CA LYS A 2 -27.04 -11.68 14.83
C LYS A 2 -25.79 -11.23 15.60
N SER A 3 -24.66 -11.10 14.90
CA SER A 3 -23.39 -10.65 15.50
C SER A 3 -23.60 -9.31 16.22
N LYS A 4 -23.20 -9.22 17.50
CA LYS A 4 -23.16 -7.94 18.24
C LYS A 4 -21.89 -7.13 17.94
N ASN A 5 -21.08 -7.55 16.97
CA ASN A 5 -19.85 -6.87 16.59
C ASN A 5 -20.09 -6.01 15.35
N ILE A 6 -19.67 -4.74 15.39
CA ILE A 6 -19.68 -3.84 14.24
C ILE A 6 -18.23 -3.44 13.94
N PHE A 7 -17.75 -3.79 12.76
CA PHE A 7 -16.43 -3.39 12.29
C PHE A 7 -16.54 -2.19 11.37
N ILE A 8 -15.92 -1.07 11.75
CA ILE A 8 -15.78 0.12 10.90
C ILE A 8 -14.43 0.05 10.18
N HIS A 9 -14.48 -0.24 8.88
CA HIS A 9 -13.31 -0.30 8.03
C HIS A 9 -13.09 1.06 7.36
N ILE A 10 -12.17 1.84 7.91
CA ILE A 10 -11.69 3.07 7.27
C ILE A 10 -10.75 2.68 6.11
N PRO A 11 -10.92 3.22 4.91
CA PRO A 11 -10.05 2.92 3.77
C PRO A 11 -8.56 3.14 4.09
N LYS A 12 -7.74 2.22 3.56
CA LYS A 12 -6.26 2.22 3.66
C LYS A 12 -5.70 2.02 5.08
N THR A 13 -6.49 1.49 6.01
CA THR A 13 -6.05 1.11 7.37
C THR A 13 -5.94 -0.40 7.57
N GLY A 14 -5.83 -1.22 6.51
CA GLY A 14 -5.67 -2.68 6.65
C GLY A 14 -6.97 -3.45 6.94
N GLY A 15 -8.13 -2.79 6.94
CA GLY A 15 -9.40 -3.45 7.28
C GLY A 15 -9.88 -4.52 6.29
N THR A 16 -9.31 -4.61 5.08
CA THR A 16 -9.57 -5.76 4.18
C THR A 16 -9.08 -7.06 4.81
N THR A 17 -7.87 -7.05 5.39
CA THR A 17 -7.30 -8.19 6.09
C THR A 17 -8.16 -8.59 7.28
N ILE A 18 -8.60 -7.60 8.09
CA ILE A 18 -9.48 -7.82 9.25
C ILE A 18 -10.82 -8.44 8.81
N ASN A 19 -11.49 -7.84 7.82
CA ASN A 19 -12.79 -8.34 7.34
C ASN A 19 -12.68 -9.77 6.77
N CYS A 20 -11.67 -10.04 5.95
CA CYS A 20 -11.42 -11.40 5.44
C CYS A 20 -11.15 -12.40 6.57
N ALA A 21 -10.35 -12.02 7.57
CA ALA A 21 -10.03 -12.87 8.70
C ALA A 21 -11.26 -13.15 9.59
N MET A 22 -12.12 -12.16 9.82
CA MET A 22 -13.37 -12.32 10.58
C MET A 22 -14.37 -13.25 9.89
N ASN A 23 -14.45 -13.19 8.57
CA ASN A 23 -15.46 -13.90 7.78
C ASN A 23 -14.91 -15.18 7.13
N ASN A 24 -13.65 -15.54 7.39
CA ASN A 24 -12.92 -16.61 6.72
C ASN A 24 -13.08 -16.58 5.19
N SER A 25 -12.96 -15.39 4.60
CA SER A 25 -13.24 -15.14 3.18
C SER A 25 -11.99 -14.67 2.42
N GLN A 26 -11.90 -15.05 1.14
CA GLN A 26 -10.81 -14.58 0.26
C GLN A 26 -10.96 -13.11 -0.14
N TRP A 27 -12.20 -12.63 -0.20
CA TRP A 27 -12.57 -11.28 -0.59
C TRP A 27 -13.31 -10.57 0.52
N GLN A 28 -13.23 -9.24 0.53
CA GLN A 28 -14.01 -8.42 1.45
C GLN A 28 -15.51 -8.69 1.25
N THR A 29 -16.27 -8.74 2.34
CA THR A 29 -17.73 -8.85 2.27
C THR A 29 -18.36 -7.53 1.80
N LYS A 30 -19.63 -7.57 1.39
CA LYS A 30 -20.39 -6.36 1.04
C LYS A 30 -20.62 -5.54 2.31
N PRO A 31 -20.47 -4.20 2.28
CA PRO A 31 -20.81 -3.36 3.42
C PRO A 31 -22.29 -3.52 3.82
N ASP A 32 -22.54 -3.61 5.11
CA ASP A 32 -23.86 -3.83 5.69
C ASP A 32 -23.97 -3.17 7.09
N PHE A 33 -24.85 -3.70 7.95
CA PHE A 33 -25.01 -3.23 9.32
C PHE A 33 -23.80 -3.55 10.22
N ASN A 34 -23.19 -4.72 10.06
CA ASN A 34 -22.09 -5.19 10.90
C ASN A 34 -20.71 -4.88 10.31
N TYR A 35 -20.63 -4.54 9.02
CA TYR A 35 -19.43 -4.12 8.33
C TYR A 35 -19.62 -2.75 7.69
N ARG A 36 -19.06 -1.72 8.32
CA ARG A 36 -19.16 -0.33 7.86
C ARG A 36 -18.00 0.03 6.97
N HIS A 37 -18.32 0.50 5.77
CA HIS A 37 -17.36 0.87 4.75
C HIS A 37 -18.01 1.78 3.70
N ILE A 38 -17.25 2.11 2.65
CA ILE A 38 -17.77 2.83 1.50
C ILE A 38 -18.75 1.96 0.72
N ILE A 39 -19.95 2.48 0.49
CA ILE A 39 -20.92 1.95 -0.47
C ILE A 39 -20.44 2.29 -1.88
N TYR A 40 -20.21 1.27 -2.71
CA TYR A 40 -19.54 1.44 -4.00
C TYR A 40 -20.33 2.34 -4.96
N GLU A 41 -21.64 2.26 -4.94
CA GLU A 41 -22.54 2.97 -5.84
C GLU A 41 -22.56 4.48 -5.53
N THR A 42 -22.66 4.83 -4.24
CA THR A 42 -22.77 6.23 -3.80
C THR A 42 -21.41 6.86 -3.49
N LYS A 43 -20.37 6.04 -3.32
CA LYS A 43 -19.06 6.40 -2.77
C LYS A 43 -19.13 7.04 -1.38
N LYS A 44 -20.25 6.88 -0.66
CA LYS A 44 -20.43 7.38 0.72
C LYS A 44 -20.12 6.29 1.73
N SER A 45 -19.61 6.70 2.89
CA SER A 45 -19.51 5.82 4.05
C SER A 45 -20.90 5.56 4.64
N ASN A 46 -21.18 4.31 5.01
CA ASN A 46 -22.40 3.94 5.73
C ASN A 46 -22.24 4.00 7.25
N SER A 47 -21.20 4.68 7.76
CA SER A 47 -20.90 4.76 9.19
C SER A 47 -21.61 5.92 9.91
N LYS A 48 -22.12 6.91 9.16
CA LYS A 48 -22.60 8.19 9.72
C LYS A 48 -23.53 8.02 10.91
N ASP A 49 -24.46 7.09 10.80
CA ASP A 49 -25.51 6.89 11.78
C ASP A 49 -24.97 6.45 13.14
N ILE A 50 -23.80 5.82 13.22
CA ILE A 50 -23.13 5.47 14.48
C ILE A 50 -22.63 6.73 15.22
N PHE A 51 -22.23 7.76 14.47
CA PHE A 51 -21.60 8.96 15.01
C PHE A 51 -22.60 10.06 15.39
N LEU A 52 -23.89 9.86 15.09
CA LEU A 52 -24.95 10.81 15.43
C LEU A 52 -25.45 10.60 16.87
N PRO A 53 -25.43 11.62 17.75
CA PRO A 53 -25.83 11.51 19.15
C PRO A 53 -27.22 10.92 19.37
N GLU A 54 -28.17 11.29 18.52
CA GLU A 54 -29.56 10.81 18.55
C GLU A 54 -29.67 9.29 18.33
N ASN A 55 -28.66 8.67 17.71
CA ASN A 55 -28.62 7.23 17.44
C ASN A 55 -27.80 6.44 18.45
N HIS A 56 -27.13 7.09 19.42
CA HIS A 56 -26.22 6.38 20.32
C HIS A 56 -26.91 5.23 21.08
N SER A 57 -28.16 5.43 21.51
CA SER A 57 -28.96 4.42 22.22
C SER A 57 -29.09 3.11 21.44
N LYS A 58 -29.23 3.18 20.10
CA LYS A 58 -29.28 2.02 19.20
C LYS A 58 -27.99 1.20 19.22
N TYR A 59 -26.87 1.83 19.52
CA TYR A 59 -25.54 1.26 19.36
C TYR A 59 -24.88 0.81 20.67
N LEU A 60 -25.43 1.17 21.83
CA LEU A 60 -24.86 0.86 23.15
C LEU A 60 -24.62 -0.63 23.42
N GLU A 61 -25.44 -1.52 22.84
CA GLU A 61 -25.27 -2.97 23.01
C GLU A 61 -24.24 -3.61 22.07
N PHE A 62 -23.73 -2.86 21.10
CA PHE A 62 -22.80 -3.38 20.11
C PHE A 62 -21.35 -3.18 20.55
N LYS A 63 -20.49 -4.14 20.19
CA LYS A 63 -19.04 -3.98 20.26
C LYS A 63 -18.56 -3.40 18.95
N ILE A 64 -18.32 -2.10 18.95
CA ILE A 64 -17.87 -1.36 17.79
C ILE A 64 -16.36 -1.25 17.84
N PHE A 65 -15.69 -1.55 16.73
CA PHE A 65 -14.25 -1.43 16.64
C PHE A 65 -13.80 -0.97 15.27
N MET A 66 -12.66 -0.30 15.23
CA MET A 66 -12.09 0.27 14.01
C MET A 66 -10.57 0.33 14.08
N LEU A 67 -9.94 0.40 12.92
CA LEU A 67 -8.49 0.58 12.82
C LEU A 67 -8.19 1.95 12.21
N LEU A 68 -7.42 2.76 12.94
CA LEU A 68 -6.81 3.97 12.43
C LEU A 68 -5.41 3.68 11.90
N ARG A 69 -4.84 4.66 11.21
CA ARG A 69 -3.47 4.64 10.70
C ARG A 69 -2.92 6.05 10.80
N ASN A 70 -1.62 6.17 11.01
CA ASN A 70 -0.92 7.44 10.98
C ASN A 70 -1.34 8.23 9.71
N PRO A 71 -1.84 9.47 9.84
CA PRO A 71 -2.40 10.21 8.71
C PRO A 71 -1.42 10.39 7.54
N ILE A 72 -0.10 10.49 7.80
CA ILE A 72 0.93 10.55 6.75
C ILE A 72 0.95 9.26 5.94
N ASP A 73 1.15 8.13 6.61
CA ASP A 73 1.26 6.83 5.96
C ASP A 73 -0.07 6.42 5.27
N ARG A 74 -1.22 6.79 5.86
CA ARG A 74 -2.54 6.60 5.24
C ARG A 74 -2.66 7.39 3.94
N LEU A 75 -2.36 8.69 3.96
CA LEU A 75 -2.48 9.58 2.79
C LEU A 75 -1.56 9.13 1.66
N ILE A 76 -0.31 8.78 1.96
CA ILE A 76 0.65 8.27 0.96
C ILE A 76 0.14 6.95 0.37
N SER A 77 -0.29 6.02 1.23
CA SER A 77 -0.84 4.73 0.82
C SER A 77 -2.07 4.88 -0.09
N GLU A 78 -2.91 5.89 0.17
CA GLU A 78 -4.05 6.26 -0.67
C GLU A 78 -3.62 6.86 -2.00
N TYR A 79 -2.78 7.90 -2.00
CA TYR A 79 -2.31 8.56 -3.22
C TYR A 79 -1.69 7.55 -4.19
N TYR A 80 -0.73 6.74 -3.73
CA TYR A 80 -0.08 5.74 -4.59
C TYR A 80 -0.99 4.59 -4.99
N PHE A 81 -2.10 4.37 -4.27
CA PHE A 81 -3.12 3.42 -4.69
C PHE A 81 -4.00 3.98 -5.82
N ILE A 82 -4.31 5.28 -5.81
CA ILE A 82 -5.25 5.90 -6.76
C ILE A 82 -4.60 6.66 -7.91
N LYS A 83 -3.32 7.07 -7.83
CA LYS A 83 -2.71 8.03 -8.78
C LYS A 83 -2.83 7.62 -10.24
N ASP A 84 -2.76 6.31 -10.53
CA ASP A 84 -2.88 5.74 -11.87
C ASP A 84 -4.28 5.13 -12.14
N ARG A 85 -5.30 5.50 -11.34
CA ARG A 85 -6.68 5.02 -11.41
C ARG A 85 -7.64 6.16 -11.72
N PRO A 86 -7.97 6.39 -13.01
CA PRO A 86 -8.82 7.49 -13.43
C PRO A 86 -10.19 7.49 -12.72
N GLU A 87 -10.74 6.32 -12.38
CA GLU A 87 -12.02 6.19 -11.70
C GLU A 87 -12.05 6.83 -10.29
N PHE A 88 -10.89 6.97 -9.65
CA PHE A 88 -10.75 7.66 -8.35
C PHE A 88 -10.21 9.08 -8.51
N MET A 89 -9.17 9.26 -9.32
CA MET A 89 -8.55 10.58 -9.54
C MET A 89 -9.53 11.58 -10.16
N SER A 90 -10.45 11.11 -11.01
CA SER A 90 -11.50 11.95 -11.60
C SER A 90 -12.53 12.45 -10.59
N LEU A 91 -12.53 11.98 -9.33
CA LEU A 91 -13.40 12.50 -8.28
C LEU A 91 -12.86 13.76 -7.60
N ILE A 92 -11.57 14.06 -7.79
CA ILE A 92 -10.86 15.17 -7.18
C ILE A 92 -10.77 16.32 -8.20
N ARG A 93 -11.02 17.55 -7.73
CA ARG A 93 -11.09 18.77 -8.55
C ARG A 93 -10.32 19.91 -7.85
N PRO A 94 -9.35 20.56 -8.53
CA PRO A 94 -8.74 20.11 -9.79
C PRO A 94 -8.07 18.73 -9.64
N VAL A 95 -7.94 17.97 -10.74
CA VAL A 95 -7.27 16.67 -10.72
C VAL A 95 -5.79 16.88 -10.38
N PRO A 96 -5.29 16.34 -9.26
CA PRO A 96 -3.91 16.58 -8.84
C PRO A 96 -2.94 15.81 -9.74
N ARG A 97 -1.86 16.47 -10.16
CA ARG A 97 -0.81 15.88 -11.01
C ARG A 97 0.42 15.43 -10.23
N SER A 98 0.48 15.73 -8.94
CA SER A 98 1.57 15.38 -8.05
C SER A 98 1.07 15.08 -6.63
N LEU A 99 1.90 14.44 -5.82
CA LEU A 99 1.61 14.23 -4.39
C LEU A 99 1.40 15.58 -3.68
N LYS A 100 2.20 16.60 -4.00
CA LYS A 100 2.10 17.94 -3.41
C LYS A 100 0.76 18.60 -3.72
N GLU A 101 0.29 18.48 -4.97
CA GLU A 101 -1.04 18.97 -5.37
C GLU A 101 -2.16 18.17 -4.69
N TYR A 102 -1.99 16.84 -4.57
CA TYR A 102 -2.94 15.98 -3.89
C TYR A 102 -3.11 16.41 -2.42
N ILE A 103 -2.01 16.56 -1.68
CA ILE A 103 -2.02 16.97 -0.27
C ILE A 103 -2.68 18.34 -0.06
N LYS A 104 -2.43 19.29 -0.97
CA LYS A 104 -3.01 20.64 -0.87
C LYS A 104 -4.49 20.67 -1.27
N ASN A 105 -5.00 19.64 -1.94
CA ASN A 105 -6.38 19.59 -2.36
C ASN A 105 -7.29 19.30 -1.15
N LYS A 106 -8.16 20.27 -0.83
CA LYS A 106 -9.08 20.21 0.31
C LYS A 106 -10.00 18.98 0.34
N GLN A 107 -10.31 18.37 -0.82
CA GLN A 107 -11.12 17.14 -0.88
C GLN A 107 -10.39 15.90 -0.33
N THR A 108 -9.07 15.96 -0.13
CA THR A 108 -8.27 14.83 0.38
C THR A 108 -7.94 14.96 1.87
N ASN A 109 -8.26 16.11 2.46
CA ASN A 109 -7.90 16.47 3.83
C ASN A 109 -8.81 15.79 4.85
N ASN A 110 -8.24 15.42 6.00
CA ASN A 110 -8.96 14.88 7.16
C ASN A 110 -9.92 13.73 6.79
N TYR A 111 -9.43 12.85 5.92
CA TYR A 111 -10.24 11.81 5.30
C TYR A 111 -10.85 10.85 6.33
N MET A 112 -10.14 10.51 7.40
CA MET A 112 -10.63 9.55 8.39
C MET A 112 -11.87 10.09 9.09
N ILE A 113 -11.85 11.34 9.57
CA ILE A 113 -13.03 11.97 10.17
C ILE A 113 -14.15 12.11 9.13
N GLY A 114 -13.83 12.58 7.91
CA GLY A 114 -14.81 12.72 6.83
C GLY A 114 -15.53 11.40 6.52
N PHE A 115 -14.78 10.29 6.51
CA PHE A 115 -15.35 8.95 6.34
C PHE A 115 -16.27 8.57 7.52
N LEU A 116 -15.87 8.84 8.76
CA LEU A 116 -16.66 8.45 9.95
C LEU A 116 -18.00 9.19 9.98
N VAL A 117 -18.01 10.48 9.66
CA VAL A 117 -19.24 11.30 9.60
C VAL A 117 -20.04 11.12 8.29
N GLY A 118 -19.67 10.16 7.44
CA GLY A 118 -20.46 9.77 6.27
C GLY A 118 -20.26 10.60 5.01
N LYS A 119 -19.23 11.44 4.93
CA LYS A 119 -18.94 12.21 3.72
C LYS A 119 -18.63 11.26 2.56
N ARG A 120 -18.89 11.73 1.34
CA ARG A 120 -18.51 11.00 0.14
C ARG A 120 -16.99 10.95 0.04
N MET A 121 -16.46 9.91 -0.59
CA MET A 121 -15.06 9.90 -0.98
C MET A 121 -14.73 11.14 -1.83
N TYR A 122 -13.72 11.91 -1.41
CA TYR A 122 -13.37 13.19 -2.01
C TYR A 122 -14.55 14.15 -2.08
N ASP A 123 -15.28 14.32 -0.97
CA ASP A 123 -16.40 15.26 -0.89
C ASP A 123 -15.93 16.71 -1.10
N LYS A 124 -16.81 17.57 -1.60
CA LYS A 124 -16.54 19.02 -1.70
C LYS A 124 -16.76 19.73 -0.36
N SER A 125 -17.58 19.15 0.52
CA SER A 125 -17.76 19.63 1.88
C SER A 125 -16.52 19.32 2.72
N TYR A 126 -16.06 20.31 3.48
CA TYR A 126 -14.86 20.18 4.28
C TYR A 126 -15.18 19.57 5.63
N VAL A 127 -14.18 18.89 6.21
CA VAL A 127 -14.20 18.45 7.60
C VAL A 127 -13.82 19.63 8.49
N ASN A 128 -14.58 19.86 9.56
CA ASN A 128 -14.35 20.94 10.53
C ASN A 128 -14.25 20.39 11.97
N ASN A 129 -14.14 21.29 12.94
CA ASN A 129 -14.06 20.89 14.35
C ASN A 129 -15.35 20.22 14.85
N ASP A 130 -16.53 20.61 14.37
CA ASP A 130 -17.79 19.96 14.76
C ASP A 130 -17.80 18.48 14.33
N ASP A 131 -17.31 18.19 13.13
CA ASP A 131 -17.13 16.80 12.66
C ASP A 131 -16.15 16.03 13.56
N TYR A 132 -15.07 16.68 14.05
CA TYR A 132 -14.13 16.08 15.00
C TYR A 132 -14.78 15.79 16.35
N GLU A 133 -15.48 16.76 16.94
CA GLU A 133 -16.14 16.61 18.25
C GLU A 133 -17.24 15.55 18.20
N LEU A 134 -17.97 15.48 17.07
CA LEU A 134 -18.94 14.41 16.81
C LEU A 134 -18.29 13.03 16.88
N VAL A 135 -17.12 12.87 16.26
CA VAL A 135 -16.38 11.60 16.26
C VAL A 135 -15.87 11.24 17.65
N ILE A 136 -15.27 12.19 18.37
CA ILE A 136 -14.75 11.94 19.73
C ILE A 136 -15.88 11.57 20.69
N ASN A 137 -16.99 12.31 20.67
CA ASN A 137 -18.15 12.03 21.51
C ASN A 137 -18.69 10.61 21.26
N ALA A 138 -18.82 10.20 20.00
CA ALA A 138 -19.26 8.83 19.69
C ALA A 138 -18.25 7.77 20.16
N ILE A 139 -16.94 8.00 19.99
CA ILE A 139 -15.89 7.08 20.47
C ILE A 139 -16.00 6.87 21.97
N GLU A 140 -16.19 7.95 22.74
CA GLU A 140 -16.32 7.89 24.19
C GLU A 140 -17.65 7.26 24.61
N LYS A 141 -18.77 7.76 24.07
CA LYS A 141 -20.12 7.37 24.50
C LYS A 141 -20.46 5.93 24.13
N LEU A 142 -19.99 5.45 22.98
CA LEU A 142 -20.22 4.08 22.52
C LEU A 142 -19.06 3.14 22.87
N ASN A 143 -18.02 3.64 23.54
CA ASN A 143 -16.80 2.91 23.84
C ASN A 143 -16.23 2.19 22.60
N ILE A 144 -16.08 2.93 21.50
CA ILE A 144 -15.54 2.37 20.25
C ILE A 144 -14.10 1.93 20.50
N HIS A 145 -13.81 0.66 20.22
CA HIS A 145 -12.47 0.09 20.39
C HIS A 145 -11.61 0.44 19.17
N VAL A 146 -10.63 1.31 19.36
CA VAL A 146 -9.76 1.79 18.28
C VAL A 146 -8.39 1.14 18.37
N GLY A 147 -7.95 0.50 17.30
CA GLY A 147 -6.58 0.01 17.15
C GLY A 147 -5.79 0.84 16.14
N LEU A 148 -4.50 0.55 16.02
CA LEU A 148 -3.55 1.23 15.14
C LEU A 148 -2.98 0.26 14.11
N PHE A 149 -2.93 0.68 12.85
CA PHE A 149 -2.37 -0.11 11.76
C PHE A 149 -0.87 -0.42 11.97
N GLU A 150 -0.13 0.52 12.54
CA GLU A 150 1.29 0.41 12.88
C GLU A 150 1.54 -0.67 13.94
N GLU A 151 0.55 -0.90 14.81
CA GLU A 151 0.54 -1.95 15.84
C GLU A 151 -0.52 -3.02 15.48
N PHE A 152 -0.53 -3.48 14.23
CA PHE A 152 -1.58 -4.35 13.69
C PHE A 152 -1.81 -5.62 14.53
N GLU A 153 -0.74 -6.31 14.90
CA GLU A 153 -0.80 -7.54 15.71
C GLU A 153 -1.44 -7.28 17.09
N LYS A 154 -0.95 -6.25 17.78
CA LYS A 154 -1.47 -5.82 19.09
C LYS A 154 -2.92 -5.36 18.97
N SER A 155 -3.29 -4.71 17.87
CA SER A 155 -4.67 -4.31 17.58
C SER A 155 -5.59 -5.50 17.40
N LEU A 156 -5.15 -6.56 16.69
CA LEU A 156 -5.92 -7.80 16.58
C LEU A 156 -6.11 -8.48 17.94
N LEU A 157 -5.04 -8.58 18.75
CA LEU A 157 -5.14 -9.08 20.12
C LEU A 157 -6.17 -8.28 20.93
N TYR A 158 -6.04 -6.95 20.91
CA TYR A 158 -6.95 -6.04 21.59
C TYR A 158 -8.39 -6.27 21.14
N PHE A 159 -8.68 -6.26 19.84
CA PHE A 159 -10.03 -6.53 19.34
C PHE A 159 -10.55 -7.90 19.75
N GLY A 160 -9.71 -8.94 19.74
CA GLY A 160 -10.09 -10.28 20.21
C GLY A 160 -10.57 -10.26 21.66
N THR A 161 -9.87 -9.54 22.54
CA THR A 161 -10.28 -9.40 23.95
C THR A 161 -11.61 -8.68 24.13
N GLN A 162 -11.88 -7.65 23.32
CA GLN A 162 -13.06 -6.80 23.49
C GLN A 162 -14.31 -7.35 22.80
N THR A 163 -14.14 -8.03 21.67
CA THR A 163 -15.22 -8.49 20.79
C THR A 163 -15.51 -9.98 20.89
N LYS A 164 -14.62 -10.74 21.56
CA LYS A 164 -14.60 -12.21 21.60
C LYS A 164 -14.47 -12.87 20.20
N ILE A 165 -14.04 -12.11 19.20
CA ILE A 165 -13.70 -12.65 17.87
C ILE A 165 -12.47 -13.56 18.01
N LYS A 166 -12.56 -14.77 17.45
CA LYS A 166 -11.43 -15.69 17.33
C LYS A 166 -10.79 -15.49 15.97
N TRP A 167 -9.58 -14.95 15.96
CA TRP A 167 -8.80 -14.77 14.74
C TRP A 167 -8.20 -16.10 14.28
N PRO A 168 -8.14 -16.37 12.97
CA PRO A 168 -7.42 -17.53 12.46
C PRO A 168 -5.92 -17.41 12.76
N LYS A 169 -5.25 -18.56 12.95
CA LYS A 169 -3.79 -18.59 13.18
C LYS A 169 -3.03 -18.00 11.99
N ASN A 170 -3.44 -18.35 10.77
CA ASN A 170 -2.85 -17.84 9.54
C ASN A 170 -3.71 -16.69 8.99
N ILE A 171 -3.16 -15.48 8.95
CA ILE A 171 -3.87 -14.28 8.50
C ILE A 171 -3.23 -13.80 7.20
N PRO A 172 -3.91 -13.87 6.05
CA PRO A 172 -3.34 -13.43 4.80
C PRO A 172 -3.17 -11.90 4.76
N ILE A 173 -1.97 -11.39 4.50
CA ILE A 173 -1.75 -9.96 4.26
C ILE A 173 -2.33 -9.62 2.89
N LYS A 174 -3.35 -8.77 2.86
CA LYS A 174 -4.00 -8.34 1.60
C LYS A 174 -3.65 -6.90 1.25
N ARG A 175 -3.56 -6.62 -0.05
CA ARG A 175 -3.49 -5.27 -0.65
C ARG A 175 -2.26 -4.44 -0.25
N ILE A 176 -1.08 -5.04 -0.32
CA ILE A 176 0.19 -4.31 -0.24
C ILE A 176 0.31 -3.43 -1.50
N THR A 177 0.51 -2.12 -1.32
CA THR A 177 0.82 -1.21 -2.43
C THR A 177 2.30 -1.36 -2.78
N LEU A 178 2.63 -1.93 -3.94
CA LEU A 178 4.02 -2.14 -4.40
C LEU A 178 4.77 -0.83 -4.65
N SER A 179 4.05 0.18 -5.15
CA SER A 179 4.61 1.40 -5.73
C SER A 179 4.55 2.59 -4.78
N ARG A 180 4.92 2.45 -3.51
CA ARG A 180 4.91 3.57 -2.55
C ARG A 180 6.28 3.80 -1.93
N PRO A 181 6.72 5.07 -1.75
CA PRO A 181 7.86 5.37 -0.91
C PRO A 181 7.57 4.89 0.52
N ARG A 182 8.61 4.47 1.24
CA ARG A 182 8.45 4.18 2.66
C ARG A 182 8.28 5.49 3.42
N PHE A 183 7.73 5.40 4.62
CA PHE A 183 7.50 6.58 5.48
C PHE A 183 8.79 7.41 5.66
N ASP A 184 9.92 6.75 5.84
CA ASP A 184 11.24 7.39 6.04
C ASP A 184 11.80 8.03 4.77
N ASP A 185 11.37 7.58 3.59
CA ASP A 185 11.84 8.10 2.31
C ASP A 185 11.09 9.38 1.90
N VAL A 186 10.12 9.83 2.71
CA VAL A 186 9.33 11.04 2.49
C VAL A 186 10.07 12.22 3.12
N SER A 187 10.28 13.28 2.34
CA SER A 187 10.93 14.49 2.85
C SER A 187 10.13 15.15 3.97
N ASP A 188 10.82 15.80 4.89
CA ASP A 188 10.16 16.47 6.03
C ASP A 188 9.22 17.59 5.55
N GLU A 189 9.56 18.29 4.46
CA GLU A 189 8.65 19.25 3.79
C GLU A 189 7.29 18.61 3.45
N ILE A 190 7.28 17.38 2.93
CA ILE A 190 6.05 16.67 2.57
C ILE A 190 5.31 16.22 3.83
N LYS A 191 6.01 15.74 4.86
CA LYS A 191 5.40 15.35 6.15
C LYS A 191 4.70 16.55 6.80
N GLU A 192 5.39 17.68 6.90
CA GLU A 192 4.83 18.94 7.44
C GLU A 192 3.60 19.40 6.65
N LEU A 193 3.65 19.31 5.33
CA LEU A 193 2.51 19.67 4.48
C LEU A 193 1.30 18.76 4.74
N ILE A 194 1.53 17.45 4.90
CA ILE A 194 0.46 16.50 5.25
C ILE A 194 -0.12 16.83 6.63
N ILE A 195 0.73 17.06 7.63
CA ILE A 195 0.31 17.43 9.00
C ILE A 195 -0.57 18.68 8.97
N LYS A 196 -0.12 19.72 8.27
CA LYS A 196 -0.84 20.98 8.13
C LYS A 196 -2.24 20.79 7.53
N HIS A 197 -2.36 19.99 6.48
CA HIS A 197 -3.63 19.80 5.78
C HIS A 197 -4.53 18.71 6.39
N ASN A 198 -4.01 17.88 7.30
CA ASN A 198 -4.74 16.79 7.95
C ASN A 198 -4.73 16.92 9.49
N SER A 199 -4.73 18.16 9.99
CA SER A 199 -4.56 18.45 11.42
C SER A 199 -5.63 17.81 12.32
N LEU A 200 -6.87 17.68 11.84
CA LEU A 200 -7.96 17.05 12.61
C LEU A 200 -7.81 15.53 12.64
N ASP A 201 -7.41 14.91 11.54
CA ASP A 201 -7.08 13.48 11.51
C ASP A 201 -5.88 13.19 12.44
N PHE A 202 -4.90 14.09 12.55
CA PHE A 202 -3.82 14.00 13.53
C PHE A 202 -4.31 14.13 14.97
N LYS A 203 -5.22 15.07 15.24
CA LYS A 203 -5.84 15.24 16.56
C LYS A 203 -6.59 13.96 16.97
N LEU A 204 -7.39 13.39 16.06
CA LEU A 204 -8.09 12.12 16.26
C LEU A 204 -7.10 10.97 16.50
N TYR A 205 -6.10 10.83 15.63
CA TYR A 205 -5.11 9.76 15.71
C TYR A 205 -4.37 9.79 17.06
N ASN A 206 -3.88 10.96 17.49
CA ASN A 206 -3.15 11.09 18.74
C ASN A 206 -4.03 10.79 19.95
N TYR A 207 -5.28 11.29 19.97
CA TYR A 207 -6.24 10.96 21.03
C TYR A 207 -6.48 9.45 21.12
N CYS A 208 -6.76 8.80 19.99
CA CYS A 208 -7.00 7.36 19.94
C CYS A 208 -5.74 6.54 20.25
N LYS A 209 -4.54 7.01 19.87
CA LYS A 209 -3.28 6.37 20.18
C LYS A 209 -3.05 6.32 21.69
N THR A 210 -3.19 7.45 22.38
CA THR A 210 -3.08 7.49 23.85
C THR A 210 -4.06 6.54 24.52
N ARG A 211 -5.32 6.52 24.05
CA ARG A 211 -6.35 5.58 24.54
C ARG A 211 -5.95 4.12 24.29
N PHE A 212 -5.48 3.80 23.09
CA PHE A 212 -5.05 2.46 22.70
C PHE A 212 -3.85 2.00 23.54
N ASP A 213 -2.84 2.83 23.70
CA ASP A 213 -1.66 2.54 24.50
C ASP A 213 -2.07 2.18 25.93
N ASN A 214 -2.91 3.01 26.57
CA ASN A 214 -3.44 2.77 27.91
C ASN A 214 -4.26 1.47 28.02
N GLN A 215 -5.15 1.21 27.05
CA GLN A 215 -6.01 0.03 27.04
C GLN A 215 -5.25 -1.27 26.75
N THR A 216 -4.05 -1.16 26.18
CA THR A 216 -3.24 -2.30 25.76
C THR A 216 -1.97 -2.50 26.59
N LEU A 217 -1.75 -1.70 27.64
CA LEU A 217 -0.60 -1.83 28.55
C LEU A 217 -0.40 -3.27 29.08
N ALA A 218 -1.48 -3.97 29.40
CA ALA A 218 -1.44 -5.34 29.92
C ALA A 218 -1.31 -6.42 28.82
N LEU A 219 -1.43 -6.04 27.54
CA LEU A 219 -1.34 -6.96 26.41
C LEU A 219 0.13 -7.18 26.01
N ASN A 220 0.91 -7.77 26.91
CA ASN A 220 2.29 -8.18 26.68
C ASN A 220 2.44 -9.62 26.17
N LYS A 221 1.32 -10.29 25.82
CA LYS A 221 1.39 -11.65 25.25
C LYS A 221 1.82 -11.58 23.80
N THR A 222 2.87 -12.32 23.45
CA THR A 222 3.18 -12.70 22.07
C THR A 222 1.95 -13.39 21.48
N SER A 223 1.40 -12.84 20.39
CA SER A 223 0.35 -13.54 19.67
C SER A 223 0.97 -14.72 18.91
N ASN A 224 0.18 -15.77 18.67
CA ASN A 224 0.56 -16.85 17.76
C ASN A 224 0.05 -16.61 16.34
N PHE A 225 -0.19 -15.34 15.95
CA PHE A 225 -0.60 -15.03 14.58
C PHE A 225 0.57 -15.23 13.63
N ASN A 226 0.30 -15.93 12.53
CA ASN A 226 1.19 -16.05 11.40
C ASN A 226 0.61 -15.22 10.27
N PHE A 227 1.21 -14.07 10.00
CA PHE A 227 0.81 -13.25 8.86
C PHE A 227 1.38 -13.87 7.58
N VAL A 228 0.50 -14.46 6.78
CA VAL A 228 0.88 -15.20 5.57
C VAL A 228 0.74 -14.27 4.37
N GLY A 229 1.72 -14.27 3.49
CA GLY A 229 1.69 -13.48 2.27
C GLY A 229 2.99 -12.73 2.08
N ASN A 230 3.34 -12.51 0.83
CA ASN A 230 4.58 -11.86 0.47
C ASN A 230 4.29 -10.57 -0.31
N LYS A 231 5.21 -9.60 -0.24
CA LYS A 231 5.19 -8.40 -1.11
C LYS A 231 5.13 -8.77 -2.60
N TYR A 232 5.51 -9.99 -2.97
CA TYR A 232 5.45 -10.50 -4.34
C TYR A 232 4.07 -11.00 -4.78
N ASP A 233 3.12 -11.23 -3.86
CA ASP A 233 1.81 -11.81 -4.17
C ASP A 233 0.99 -10.96 -5.15
N TYR A 234 1.24 -9.65 -5.18
CA TYR A 234 0.55 -8.71 -6.08
C TYR A 234 1.35 -8.39 -7.35
N VAL A 235 2.60 -8.83 -7.47
CA VAL A 235 3.47 -8.49 -8.62
C VAL A 235 2.84 -8.96 -9.92
N LEU A 236 2.43 -10.23 -10.00
CA LEU A 236 1.89 -10.78 -11.24
C LEU A 236 0.68 -9.98 -11.74
N LYS A 237 -0.25 -9.69 -10.82
CA LYS A 237 -1.42 -8.86 -11.13
C LYS A 237 -1.08 -7.41 -11.47
N TYR A 238 -0.02 -6.86 -10.88
CA TYR A 238 0.44 -5.51 -11.20
C TYR A 238 1.02 -5.44 -12.62
N THR A 239 1.87 -6.40 -12.98
CA THR A 239 2.58 -6.41 -14.27
C THR A 239 1.72 -6.84 -15.45
N GLU A 240 0.51 -7.36 -15.21
CA GLU A 240 -0.54 -7.47 -16.24
C GLU A 240 -0.94 -6.10 -16.84
N ARG A 241 -0.74 -5.01 -16.09
CA ARG A 241 -1.21 -3.66 -16.48
C ARG A 241 -0.14 -2.59 -16.49
N PHE A 242 0.91 -2.76 -15.70
CA PHE A 242 1.92 -1.72 -15.46
C PHE A 242 3.33 -2.25 -15.68
N VAL A 243 4.27 -1.35 -15.98
CA VAL A 243 5.68 -1.69 -16.09
C VAL A 243 6.31 -1.72 -14.70
N LEU A 244 7.14 -2.72 -14.40
CA LEU A 244 7.65 -2.92 -13.04
C LEU A 244 8.44 -1.71 -12.50
N LEU A 245 9.18 -0.98 -13.33
CA LEU A 245 9.88 0.25 -12.93
C LEU A 245 8.95 1.36 -12.42
N GLU A 246 7.67 1.35 -12.79
CA GLU A 246 6.70 2.36 -12.31
C GLU A 246 6.47 2.32 -10.80
N ILE A 247 7.01 1.30 -10.10
CA ILE A 247 6.96 1.24 -8.64
C ILE A 247 7.76 2.37 -7.97
N ALA A 248 8.86 2.82 -8.58
CA ALA A 248 9.78 3.80 -7.97
C ALA A 248 10.38 4.82 -8.96
N LEU A 249 10.15 4.67 -10.27
CA LEU A 249 10.67 5.59 -11.26
C LEU A 249 9.94 6.95 -11.23
N LYS A 250 10.70 8.04 -11.08
CA LYS A 250 10.16 9.41 -11.02
C LYS A 250 9.82 9.96 -12.41
N ASN A 251 10.70 9.72 -13.39
CA ASN A 251 10.52 10.15 -14.76
C ASN A 251 10.14 8.97 -15.67
N LYS A 252 8.90 8.94 -16.15
CA LYS A 252 8.39 7.85 -17.00
C LYS A 252 8.84 7.93 -18.47
N LEU A 253 9.67 8.90 -18.87
CA LEU A 253 10.07 9.10 -20.27
C LEU A 253 10.71 7.85 -20.89
N PHE A 254 11.58 7.16 -20.15
CA PHE A 254 12.21 5.92 -20.63
C PHE A 254 11.15 4.85 -20.92
N ILE A 255 10.21 4.65 -19.99
CA ILE A 255 9.11 3.69 -20.14
C ILE A 255 8.25 4.04 -21.37
N GLN A 256 7.92 5.32 -21.54
CA GLN A 256 7.11 5.79 -22.67
C GLN A 256 7.78 5.54 -24.01
N LYS A 257 9.08 5.83 -24.14
CA LYS A 257 9.83 5.62 -25.39
C LYS A 257 10.04 4.14 -25.71
N HIS A 258 10.12 3.30 -24.69
CA HIS A 258 10.38 1.86 -24.82
C HIS A 258 9.17 0.98 -24.50
N HIS A 259 7.95 1.52 -24.61
CA HIS A 259 6.71 0.82 -24.22
C HIS A 259 6.53 -0.54 -24.92
N ALA A 260 6.90 -0.64 -26.21
CA ALA A 260 6.82 -1.89 -26.96
C ALA A 260 7.73 -3.00 -26.38
N PHE A 261 8.92 -2.64 -25.90
CA PHE A 261 9.83 -3.57 -25.21
C PHE A 261 9.18 -4.10 -23.93
N PHE A 262 8.68 -3.21 -23.07
CA PHE A 262 8.11 -3.59 -21.78
C PHE A 262 6.85 -4.45 -21.93
N ASN A 263 6.00 -4.18 -22.93
CA ASN A 263 4.85 -5.02 -23.22
C ASN A 263 5.27 -6.42 -23.67
N SER A 264 6.28 -6.51 -24.54
CA SER A 264 6.78 -7.81 -25.02
C SER A 264 7.42 -8.61 -23.89
N LEU A 265 8.21 -7.95 -23.03
CA LEU A 265 8.80 -8.57 -21.85
C LEU A 265 7.73 -9.11 -20.90
N ASN A 266 6.73 -8.29 -20.52
CA ASN A 266 5.66 -8.74 -19.64
C ASN A 266 4.86 -9.90 -20.27
N LEU A 267 4.55 -9.82 -21.56
CA LEU A 267 3.84 -10.88 -22.29
C LEU A 267 4.62 -12.20 -22.26
N HIS A 268 5.92 -12.16 -22.54
CA HIS A 268 6.79 -13.32 -22.50
C HIS A 268 6.81 -13.97 -21.11
N LEU A 269 7.01 -13.18 -20.06
CA LEU A 269 7.07 -13.70 -18.69
C LEU A 269 5.72 -14.29 -18.21
N HIS A 270 4.60 -13.67 -18.59
CA HIS A 270 3.26 -14.13 -18.20
C HIS A 270 2.77 -15.32 -19.02
N ASN A 271 2.93 -15.29 -20.35
CA ASN A 271 2.22 -16.21 -21.24
C ASN A 271 3.11 -17.35 -21.75
N GLU A 272 4.38 -17.07 -22.01
CA GLU A 272 5.33 -18.05 -22.54
C GLU A 272 6.04 -18.78 -21.39
N LEU A 273 6.68 -18.03 -20.47
CA LEU A 273 7.38 -18.60 -19.31
C LEU A 273 6.43 -18.98 -18.17
N ARG A 274 5.25 -18.35 -18.11
CA ARG A 274 4.17 -18.67 -17.16
C ARG A 274 4.62 -18.67 -15.70
N PHE A 275 5.37 -17.64 -15.29
CA PHE A 275 5.78 -17.50 -13.90
C PHE A 275 4.58 -17.42 -12.96
N ARG A 276 4.62 -18.22 -11.88
CA ARG A 276 3.58 -18.27 -10.83
C ARG A 276 4.01 -17.69 -9.50
N LYS A 277 5.32 -17.49 -9.32
CA LYS A 277 5.93 -16.89 -8.13
C LYS A 277 6.36 -15.48 -8.49
N GLY A 278 5.90 -14.49 -7.73
CA GLY A 278 6.21 -13.10 -8.02
C GLY A 278 7.70 -12.79 -7.82
N GLU A 279 8.37 -13.47 -6.89
CA GLU A 279 9.81 -13.37 -6.64
C GLU A 279 10.61 -13.70 -7.90
N ASP A 280 10.36 -14.90 -8.45
CA ASP A 280 11.02 -15.40 -9.66
C ASP A 280 10.69 -14.53 -10.87
N TYR A 281 9.44 -14.04 -10.97
CA TYR A 281 9.04 -13.08 -12.00
C TYR A 281 9.89 -11.81 -11.92
N VAL A 282 9.97 -11.14 -10.76
CA VAL A 282 10.72 -9.89 -10.62
C VAL A 282 12.20 -10.10 -10.90
N PHE A 283 12.78 -11.18 -10.38
CA PHE A 283 14.19 -11.50 -10.59
C PHE A 283 14.52 -11.61 -12.08
N ILE A 284 13.75 -12.39 -12.81
CA ILE A 284 13.96 -12.58 -14.26
C ILE A 284 13.62 -11.30 -15.03
N TRP A 285 12.58 -10.57 -14.63
CA TRP A 285 12.24 -9.28 -15.22
C TRP A 285 13.40 -8.28 -15.15
N ASN A 286 14.03 -8.14 -13.98
CA ASN A 286 15.19 -7.28 -13.78
C ASN A 286 16.38 -7.73 -14.65
N LYS A 287 16.62 -9.05 -14.74
CA LYS A 287 17.69 -9.62 -15.59
C LYS A 287 17.51 -9.28 -17.05
N TYR A 288 16.31 -9.49 -17.61
CA TYR A 288 16.02 -9.13 -18.99
C TYR A 288 16.22 -7.64 -19.23
N LEU A 289 15.75 -6.77 -18.34
CA LEU A 289 15.92 -5.32 -18.49
C LEU A 289 17.40 -4.93 -18.57
N VAL A 290 18.21 -5.37 -17.59
CA VAL A 290 19.63 -5.00 -17.53
C VAL A 290 20.38 -5.57 -18.73
N ALA A 291 20.20 -6.85 -19.06
CA ALA A 291 20.85 -7.46 -20.22
C ALA A 291 20.43 -6.81 -21.56
N SER A 292 19.16 -6.44 -21.70
CA SER A 292 18.68 -5.79 -22.92
C SER A 292 19.28 -4.39 -23.09
N ILE A 293 19.39 -3.63 -21.99
CA ILE A 293 20.04 -2.31 -22.01
C ILE A 293 21.53 -2.46 -22.31
N ASP A 294 22.19 -3.46 -21.73
CA ASP A 294 23.60 -3.73 -21.97
C ASP A 294 23.88 -4.06 -23.44
N ASN A 295 23.11 -5.00 -23.99
CA ASN A 295 23.25 -5.40 -25.38
C ASN A 295 22.92 -4.27 -26.37
N ALA A 296 21.89 -3.45 -26.10
CA ALA A 296 21.47 -2.39 -27.01
C ALA A 296 22.30 -1.09 -26.87
N PHE A 297 22.79 -0.80 -25.67
CA PHE A 297 23.42 0.45 -25.30
C PHE A 297 24.74 0.21 -24.58
N ASN A 298 25.54 -0.72 -25.11
CA ASN A 298 26.83 -1.08 -24.54
C ASN A 298 27.72 0.14 -24.34
N ASP A 299 28.51 0.13 -23.27
CA ASP A 299 29.44 1.19 -22.86
C ASP A 299 28.80 2.58 -22.59
N THR A 300 27.47 2.68 -22.54
CA THR A 300 26.81 3.91 -22.13
C THR A 300 26.83 4.08 -20.60
N PRO A 301 26.80 5.31 -20.05
CA PRO A 301 26.78 5.51 -18.60
C PRO A 301 25.60 4.81 -17.91
N LEU A 302 24.45 4.69 -18.60
CA LEU A 302 23.31 3.95 -18.06
C LEU A 302 23.61 2.46 -17.97
N SER A 303 24.11 1.84 -19.05
CA SER A 303 24.45 0.42 -19.03
C SER A 303 25.48 0.09 -17.95
N ASN A 304 26.56 0.88 -17.90
CA ASN A 304 27.65 0.67 -16.96
C ASN A 304 27.19 0.73 -15.50
N LEU A 305 26.30 1.67 -15.15
CA LEU A 305 25.75 1.78 -13.80
C LEU A 305 24.80 0.62 -13.47
N LEU A 306 23.99 0.16 -14.44
CA LEU A 306 23.09 -0.97 -14.22
C LEU A 306 23.83 -2.30 -14.06
N ASN A 307 24.92 -2.50 -14.81
CA ASN A 307 25.77 -3.69 -14.72
C ASN A 307 26.52 -3.83 -13.38
N GLN A 308 26.64 -2.74 -12.61
CA GLN A 308 27.22 -2.77 -11.27
C GLN A 308 26.26 -3.32 -10.21
N ILE A 309 24.97 -3.46 -10.52
CA ILE A 309 23.96 -3.96 -9.59
C ILE A 309 24.03 -5.49 -9.56
N GLU A 310 24.35 -6.07 -8.39
CA GLU A 310 24.26 -7.52 -8.19
C GLU A 310 22.80 -7.95 -8.07
N LEU A 311 22.19 -8.33 -9.19
CA LEU A 311 20.83 -8.86 -9.20
C LEU A 311 20.76 -10.25 -8.56
N THR A 312 19.98 -10.41 -7.49
CA THR A 312 19.83 -11.64 -6.72
C THR A 312 18.37 -12.07 -6.60
N ASN A 313 18.12 -13.38 -6.42
CA ASN A 313 16.78 -13.89 -6.11
C ASN A 313 16.44 -13.83 -4.61
N THR A 314 17.18 -13.04 -3.80
CA THR A 314 16.94 -12.94 -2.35
C THR A 314 15.91 -11.86 -2.02
N ASP A 315 16.07 -10.68 -2.62
CA ASP A 315 15.06 -9.62 -2.59
C ASP A 315 14.94 -8.88 -3.94
N PRO A 316 14.40 -9.53 -5.00
CA PRO A 316 14.33 -8.94 -6.33
C PRO A 316 13.64 -7.57 -6.43
N LEU A 317 12.66 -7.26 -5.58
CA LEU A 317 12.04 -5.92 -5.57
C LEU A 317 13.01 -4.84 -5.08
N LYS A 318 13.92 -5.17 -4.17
CA LYS A 318 14.99 -4.24 -3.76
C LYS A 318 15.95 -3.98 -4.92
N ASP A 319 16.27 -5.00 -5.70
CA ASP A 319 17.07 -4.83 -6.91
C ASP A 319 16.36 -3.91 -7.92
N THR A 320 15.03 -4.03 -8.07
CA THR A 320 14.24 -3.10 -8.88
C THR A 320 14.31 -1.66 -8.35
N GLU A 321 14.29 -1.46 -7.04
CA GLU A 321 14.48 -0.13 -6.42
C GLU A 321 15.87 0.44 -6.73
N GLU A 322 16.93 -0.39 -6.69
CA GLU A 322 18.30 0.00 -7.04
C GLU A 322 18.41 0.39 -8.52
N ILE A 323 17.81 -0.39 -9.43
CA ILE A 323 17.68 -0.03 -10.85
C ILE A 323 16.97 1.34 -10.98
N CYS A 324 15.86 1.54 -10.27
CA CYS A 324 15.13 2.81 -10.33
C CYS A 324 15.95 4.00 -9.80
N LYS A 325 16.81 3.80 -8.79
CA LYS A 325 17.72 4.85 -8.30
C LYS A 325 18.68 5.30 -9.41
N VAL A 326 19.29 4.35 -10.14
CA VAL A 326 20.15 4.66 -11.29
C VAL A 326 19.40 5.53 -12.30
N PHE A 327 18.19 5.12 -12.71
CA PHE A 327 17.39 5.93 -13.64
C PHE A 327 17.00 7.31 -13.09
N ASN A 328 16.76 7.43 -11.79
CA ASN A 328 16.34 8.67 -11.16
C ASN A 328 17.49 9.68 -11.00
N GLU A 329 18.73 9.19 -10.88
CA GLU A 329 19.93 10.02 -10.63
C GLU A 329 20.70 10.36 -11.91
N ILE A 330 20.45 9.63 -13.01
CA ILE A 330 21.19 9.83 -14.25
C ILE A 330 20.85 11.17 -14.93
N ASN A 331 21.88 11.91 -15.35
CA ASN A 331 21.70 13.16 -16.06
C ASN A 331 21.33 12.92 -17.53
N ILE A 332 20.05 13.09 -17.83
CA ILE A 332 19.47 12.88 -19.16
C ILE A 332 19.93 13.84 -20.25
N ASN A 333 20.63 14.93 -19.90
CA ASN A 333 21.03 15.96 -20.87
C ASN A 333 22.34 15.65 -21.61
N THR A 334 23.06 14.62 -21.18
CA THR A 334 24.30 14.18 -21.84
C THR A 334 24.00 13.48 -23.17
N ASN A 335 24.87 13.65 -24.17
CA ASN A 335 24.63 13.06 -25.51
C ASN A 335 24.52 11.52 -25.48
N ALA A 336 25.34 10.86 -24.65
CA ALA A 336 25.29 9.41 -24.48
C ALA A 336 23.94 8.94 -23.92
N ILE A 337 23.37 9.64 -22.94
CA ILE A 337 22.05 9.28 -22.38
C ILE A 337 20.91 9.64 -23.32
N LYS A 338 21.02 10.75 -24.07
CA LYS A 338 20.06 11.07 -25.13
C LYS A 338 20.00 9.96 -26.18
N TYR A 339 21.15 9.39 -26.57
CA TYR A 339 21.20 8.22 -27.46
C TYR A 339 20.44 7.03 -26.86
N THR A 340 20.72 6.64 -25.62
CA THR A 340 20.03 5.54 -24.93
C THR A 340 18.51 5.74 -24.83
N TYR A 341 18.06 6.99 -24.61
CA TYR A 341 16.64 7.30 -24.53
C TYR A 341 15.96 7.39 -25.90
N ASN A 342 16.67 7.72 -26.97
CA ASN A 342 16.10 7.92 -28.31
C ASN A 342 16.18 6.69 -29.21
N SER A 343 17.16 5.82 -28.96
CA SER A 343 17.33 4.57 -29.69
C SER A 343 16.30 3.55 -29.23
N LYS A 344 15.90 2.61 -30.09
CA LYS A 344 14.84 1.64 -29.78
C LYS A 344 15.39 0.45 -29.00
N LEU A 345 14.82 0.14 -27.85
CA LEU A 345 15.05 -1.14 -27.16
C LEU A 345 14.15 -2.21 -27.78
N ILE A 346 14.74 -3.33 -28.20
CA ILE A 346 14.02 -4.46 -28.83
C ILE A 346 14.08 -5.64 -27.86
N PHE A 347 12.93 -6.28 -27.64
CA PHE A 347 12.85 -7.43 -26.75
C PHE A 347 13.40 -8.67 -27.47
N ASP A 348 14.35 -9.35 -26.84
CA ASP A 348 14.88 -10.64 -27.28
C ASP A 348 14.60 -11.70 -26.18
N PRO A 349 13.74 -12.70 -26.44
CA PRO A 349 13.43 -13.73 -25.45
C PRO A 349 14.65 -14.62 -25.12
N ASN A 350 15.67 -14.67 -25.98
CA ASN A 350 16.83 -15.55 -25.81
C ASN A 350 18.01 -14.88 -25.09
N ILE A 351 17.91 -13.59 -24.76
CA ILE A 351 19.01 -12.84 -24.14
C ILE A 351 19.36 -13.35 -22.73
N ILE A 352 18.43 -14.06 -22.06
CA ILE A 352 18.64 -14.69 -20.76
C ILE A 352 18.49 -16.20 -20.87
N ASP A 353 19.51 -16.95 -20.47
CA ASP A 353 19.37 -18.39 -20.19
C ASP A 353 18.79 -18.60 -18.79
N ILE A 354 17.46 -18.74 -18.75
CA ILE A 354 16.69 -18.92 -17.52
C ILE A 354 17.14 -20.16 -16.73
N LYS A 355 17.50 -21.26 -17.42
CA LYS A 355 17.92 -22.50 -16.75
C LYS A 355 19.24 -22.28 -16.02
N SER A 356 20.16 -21.54 -16.63
CA SER A 356 21.44 -21.16 -16.03
C SER A 356 21.23 -20.29 -14.79
N GLU A 357 20.37 -19.27 -14.88
CA GLU A 357 20.11 -18.35 -13.77
C GLU A 357 19.55 -19.04 -12.52
N PHE A 358 18.65 -20.01 -12.67
CA PHE A 358 18.14 -20.78 -11.52
C PHE A 358 19.12 -21.88 -11.04
N LYS A 359 20.02 -22.39 -11.90
CA LYS A 359 21.08 -23.34 -11.48
C LYS A 359 22.13 -22.67 -10.60
N LYS A 360 22.61 -21.48 -10.96
CA LYS A 360 23.58 -20.68 -10.17
C LYS A 360 23.11 -20.41 -8.73
N GLN A 361 21.80 -20.46 -8.50
CA GLN A 361 21.19 -20.25 -7.18
C GLN A 361 21.23 -21.50 -6.29
N LYS A 362 21.08 -22.71 -6.86
CA LYS A 362 21.12 -23.95 -6.07
C LYS A 362 22.48 -24.15 -5.41
N THR A 363 23.55 -23.67 -6.05
CA THR A 363 24.92 -23.69 -5.52
C THR A 363 25.19 -22.62 -4.45
N LYS A 364 24.41 -21.53 -4.38
CA LYS A 364 24.56 -20.46 -3.36
C LYS A 364 23.68 -20.66 -2.10
N LYS A 365 22.71 -21.59 -2.12
CA LYS A 365 21.70 -21.78 -1.05
C LYS A 365 22.17 -22.62 0.16
N SER A 366 23.47 -22.90 0.33
CA SER A 366 23.96 -23.63 1.50
C SER A 366 24.07 -22.79 2.77
N ASP A 367 23.96 -21.47 2.71
CA ASP A 367 24.05 -20.62 3.90
C ASP A 367 23.00 -19.50 3.91
N ASN A 368 22.37 -19.35 5.08
CA ASN A 368 21.45 -18.28 5.51
C ASN A 368 19.94 -18.48 5.28
N SER A 369 19.29 -19.03 6.30
CA SER A 369 17.87 -18.81 6.61
C SER A 369 17.63 -17.38 7.09
N PHE A 370 17.05 -16.53 6.26
CA PHE A 370 16.66 -15.15 6.62
C PHE A 370 15.21 -15.07 7.15
N SER A 371 15.07 -14.43 8.31
CA SER A 371 13.80 -14.17 9.01
C SER A 371 13.08 -12.93 8.48
N ILE A 372 11.75 -13.04 8.29
CA ILE A 372 10.82 -12.06 7.68
C ILE A 372 10.55 -10.81 8.58
N PHE A 373 11.20 -10.69 9.74
CA PHE A 373 10.84 -9.70 10.77
C PHE A 373 11.24 -8.23 10.55
N LYS A 374 11.67 -7.80 9.34
CA LYS A 374 12.11 -6.41 9.11
C LYS A 374 11.12 -5.50 8.38
N LEU A 375 9.94 -5.98 7.97
CA LEU A 375 9.00 -5.19 7.16
C LEU A 375 8.05 -4.29 7.97
N PHE A 376 7.98 -4.42 9.29
CA PHE A 376 7.05 -3.66 10.15
C PHE A 376 7.68 -3.03 11.40
N GLN A 377 9.00 -3.14 11.57
CA GLN A 377 9.69 -2.47 12.66
C GLN A 377 11.03 -1.94 12.18
N LYS A 378 11.15 -0.62 12.13
CA LYS A 378 12.39 0.08 12.45
C LYS A 378 12.05 1.52 12.88
N LYS A 379 12.11 1.68 14.20
CA LYS A 379 12.17 2.87 15.06
C LYS A 379 11.35 4.10 14.69
#